data_AF-A0A8X7PJE8-F1
#
_entry.id   AF-A0A8X7PJE8-F1
#
_cell.length_a   1.000
_cell.length_b   1.000
_cell.length_c   1.000
_cell.angle_alpha   90.00
_cell.angle_beta   90.00
_cell.angle_gamma   90.00
#
_symmetry.space_group_name_H-M   'P 1'
#
loop_
_entity.id
_entity.type
_entity.pdbx_description
1 polymer ?
#
loop_
_entity_poly.entity_id
_entity_poly.type
_entity_poly.pdbx_seq_one_letter_code
_entity_poly.pdbx_strand_id
1 'polypeptide(L)'
;MGGFYINRDRIPIYWIWFHYISLLKYPYEAVLINEFDDPSRCFVRGVQVFDGTLLAKVPEAMKVKLLDTMSDSLGTNITEATCLTTGPDLLLQQGISQLSKWNCLWITKNKRT
;
A
#
# COMPACT_ATOMS: atom_id res chain seq x y z
N MET A 1 -30.89 -14.41 -18.89
CA MET A 1 -30.16 -13.88 -20.06
C MET A 1 -28.67 -13.99 -19.76
N GLY A 2 -28.13 -15.20 -19.88
CA GLY A 2 -26.71 -15.48 -19.69
C GLY A 2 -25.96 -15.42 -21.02
N GLY A 3 -24.66 -15.20 -20.95
CA GLY A 3 -23.75 -15.14 -22.10
C GLY A 3 -23.09 -13.77 -22.14
N PHE A 4 -21.88 -13.61 -21.60
CA PHE A 4 -20.72 -14.21 -22.21
C PHE A 4 -19.61 -14.45 -21.18
N TYR A 5 -19.40 -15.72 -20.81
CA TYR A 5 -18.16 -16.19 -20.23
C TYR A 5 -17.18 -16.36 -21.42
N ILE A 6 -16.44 -15.31 -21.79
CA ILE A 6 -15.44 -15.40 -22.86
C ILE A 6 -14.30 -16.30 -22.37
N ASN A 7 -14.16 -17.48 -23.01
CA ASN A 7 -13.00 -18.34 -22.84
C ASN A 7 -11.72 -17.63 -23.31
N ARG A 8 -10.65 -17.74 -22.51
CA ARG A 8 -9.33 -17.10 -22.71
C ARG A 8 -8.70 -17.39 -24.07
N ASP A 9 -9.11 -18.49 -24.70
CA ASP A 9 -8.58 -18.99 -25.98
C ASP A 9 -9.21 -18.33 -27.23
N ARG A 10 -10.22 -17.47 -27.08
CA ARG A 10 -10.83 -16.73 -28.21
C ARG A 10 -10.50 -15.25 -28.24
N ILE A 11 -9.59 -14.78 -27.39
CA ILE A 11 -9.13 -13.39 -27.43
C ILE A 11 -8.16 -13.25 -28.61
N PRO A 12 -8.43 -12.37 -29.58
CA PRO A 12 -7.53 -12.20 -30.72
C PRO A 12 -6.14 -11.74 -30.26
N ILE A 13 -5.07 -12.25 -30.88
CA ILE A 13 -3.66 -12.01 -30.50
C ILE A 13 -3.29 -10.52 -30.43
N TYR A 14 -3.95 -9.68 -31.23
CA TYR A 14 -3.77 -8.23 -31.22
C TYR A 14 -4.35 -7.53 -29.96
N TRP A 15 -5.27 -8.17 -29.23
CA TRP A 15 -5.82 -7.69 -27.94
C TRP A 15 -5.21 -8.37 -26.72
N ILE A 16 -4.46 -9.47 -26.91
CA ILE A 16 -3.73 -10.12 -25.83
C ILE A 16 -2.73 -9.17 -25.19
N TRP A 17 -2.13 -8.24 -25.94
CA TRP A 17 -1.27 -7.21 -25.35
C TRP A 17 -2.04 -6.38 -24.30
N PHE A 18 -3.32 -6.03 -24.48
CA PHE A 18 -4.11 -5.34 -23.45
C PHE A 18 -4.29 -6.16 -22.16
N HIS A 19 -4.28 -7.50 -22.26
CA HIS A 19 -4.30 -8.39 -21.09
C HIS A 19 -2.93 -8.49 -20.41
N TYR A 20 -1.83 -8.38 -21.18
CA TYR A 20 -0.45 -8.38 -20.67
C TYR A 20 0.02 -7.00 -20.22
N ILE A 21 -0.63 -5.96 -20.71
CA ILE A 21 -0.40 -4.60 -20.34
C ILE A 21 -1.22 -4.30 -19.09
N SER A 22 -0.55 -4.51 -17.98
CA SER A 22 -0.28 -3.52 -16.94
C SER A 22 -0.42 -2.00 -17.26
N LEU A 23 -1.23 -1.51 -18.22
CA LEU A 23 -1.37 -0.07 -18.58
C LEU A 23 -2.02 0.68 -17.45
N LEU A 24 -2.77 0.01 -16.59
CA LEU A 24 -3.28 0.61 -15.38
C LEU A 24 -2.33 0.38 -14.22
N LYS A 25 -1.70 -0.80 -14.16
CA LYS A 25 -0.83 -1.17 -13.04
C LYS A 25 0.44 -0.33 -12.97
N TYR A 26 1.17 -0.13 -14.07
CA TYR A 26 2.39 0.68 -14.03
C TYR A 26 2.17 2.17 -13.74
N PRO A 27 1.21 2.88 -14.36
CA PRO A 27 0.94 4.26 -13.97
C PRO A 27 0.30 4.36 -12.58
N TYR A 28 -0.50 3.38 -12.14
CA TYR A 28 -0.98 3.34 -10.76
C TYR A 28 0.17 3.22 -9.75
N GLU A 29 1.10 2.28 -9.98
CA GLU A 29 2.31 2.16 -9.17
C GLU A 29 3.17 3.44 -9.23
N ALA A 30 3.31 4.07 -10.40
CA ALA A 30 4.08 5.29 -10.58
C ALA A 30 3.48 6.51 -9.85
N VAL A 31 2.15 6.68 -9.90
CA VAL A 31 1.44 7.74 -9.17
C VAL A 31 1.59 7.54 -7.67
N LEU A 32 1.42 6.30 -7.19
CA LEU A 32 1.57 6.01 -5.76
C LEU A 32 3.00 6.25 -5.29
N ILE A 33 4.01 5.84 -6.04
CA ILE A 33 5.39 6.17 -5.68
C ILE A 33 5.59 7.69 -5.69
N ASN A 34 5.13 8.41 -6.72
CA ASN A 34 5.27 9.88 -6.77
C ASN A 34 4.64 10.60 -5.55
N GLU A 35 3.50 10.13 -5.09
CA GLU A 35 2.78 10.74 -3.96
C GLU A 35 3.29 10.29 -2.58
N PHE A 36 3.82 9.06 -2.47
CA PHE A 36 4.14 8.42 -1.20
C PHE A 36 5.63 8.06 -1.05
N ASP A 37 6.53 8.55 -1.91
CA ASP A 37 7.98 8.27 -1.81
C ASP A 37 8.60 8.88 -0.54
N ASP A 38 8.05 9.99 -0.05
CA ASP A 38 8.60 10.71 1.11
C ASP A 38 8.45 9.92 2.42
N PRO A 39 9.57 9.44 3.02
CA PRO A 39 9.53 8.65 4.26
C PRO A 39 9.29 9.52 5.50
N SER A 40 9.51 10.82 5.41
CA SER A 40 9.38 11.78 6.52
C SER A 40 7.93 12.23 6.74
N ARG A 41 7.04 11.96 5.79
CA ARG A 41 5.64 12.41 5.84
C ARG A 41 4.79 11.35 6.54
N CYS A 42 4.12 11.77 7.62
CA CYS A 42 3.22 10.90 8.36
C CYS A 42 1.80 10.94 7.78
N PHE A 43 1.23 9.77 7.47
CA PHE A 43 -0.12 9.66 6.91
C PHE A 43 -1.16 9.22 7.94
N VAL A 44 -0.78 8.33 8.86
CA VAL A 44 -1.65 7.89 9.96
C VAL A 44 -0.93 8.06 11.29
N ARG A 45 -1.52 8.88 12.17
CA ARG A 45 -1.07 9.05 13.55
C ARG A 45 -1.79 8.08 14.50
N GLY A 46 -1.23 7.92 15.71
CA GLY A 46 -1.77 7.10 16.78
C GLY A 46 -3.30 7.13 16.88
N VAL A 47 -3.88 8.30 17.16
CA VAL A 47 -5.34 8.43 17.35
C VAL A 47 -6.18 8.26 16.08
N GLN A 48 -5.59 8.57 14.92
CA GLN A 48 -6.27 8.52 13.62
C GLN A 48 -6.41 7.10 13.08
N VAL A 49 -5.67 6.13 13.64
CA VAL A 49 -5.77 4.71 13.25
C VAL A 49 -7.20 4.16 13.40
N PHE A 50 -7.99 4.76 14.29
CA PHE A 50 -9.36 4.33 14.56
C PHE A 50 -10.43 4.99 13.68
N ASP A 51 -10.10 6.01 12.90
CA ASP A 51 -11.10 6.77 12.13
C ASP A 51 -11.71 5.95 10.98
N GLY A 52 -10.99 4.93 10.50
CA GLY A 52 -11.48 3.95 9.52
C GLY A 52 -12.22 2.75 10.13
N THR A 53 -12.44 2.75 11.45
CA THR A 53 -13.00 1.61 12.20
C THR A 53 -14.33 1.97 12.86
N LEU A 54 -15.00 0.99 13.47
CA LEU A 54 -16.21 1.23 14.27
C LEU A 54 -15.98 2.16 15.48
N LEU A 55 -14.72 2.38 15.86
CA LEU A 55 -14.32 3.27 16.95
C LEU A 55 -14.20 4.74 16.54
N ALA A 56 -14.47 5.09 15.28
CA ALA A 56 -14.38 6.46 14.78
C ALA A 56 -15.24 7.46 15.56
N LYS A 57 -16.44 7.04 16.00
CA LYS A 57 -17.40 7.86 16.75
C LYS A 57 -17.18 7.87 18.27
N VAL A 58 -16.22 7.09 18.75
CA VAL A 58 -15.92 7.00 20.18
C VAL A 58 -15.15 8.26 20.60
N PRO A 59 -15.39 8.81 21.81
CA PRO A 59 -14.67 9.98 22.30
C PRO A 59 -13.15 9.77 22.33
N GLU A 60 -12.42 10.84 22.01
CA GLU A 60 -10.96 10.84 21.87
C GLU A 60 -10.25 10.25 23.09
N ALA A 61 -10.67 10.61 24.30
CA ALA A 61 -10.10 10.10 25.55
C ALA A 61 -10.12 8.56 25.66
N MET A 62 -11.09 7.90 25.03
CA MET A 62 -11.17 6.44 25.01
C MET A 62 -10.27 5.85 23.90
N LYS A 63 -10.09 6.56 22.77
CA LYS A 63 -9.09 6.21 21.74
C LYS A 63 -7.67 6.27 22.31
N VAL A 64 -7.36 7.28 23.11
CA VAL A 64 -6.05 7.46 23.78
C VAL A 64 -5.78 6.34 24.78
N LYS A 65 -6.77 6.00 25.62
CA LYS A 65 -6.64 4.86 26.54
C LYS A 65 -6.43 3.53 25.82
N LEU A 66 -7.13 3.32 24.70
CA LEU A 66 -6.94 2.13 23.88
C LEU A 66 -5.54 2.08 23.28
N LEU A 67 -5.03 3.22 22.79
CA LEU A 67 -3.64 3.33 22.34
C LEU A 67 -2.66 2.96 23.45
N ASP A 68 -2.87 3.46 24.66
CA ASP A 68 -2.02 3.17 25.82
C ASP A 68 -2.00 1.66 26.12
N THR A 69 -3.17 1.01 26.13
CA THR A 69 -3.25 -0.46 26.32
C THR A 69 -2.59 -1.26 25.20
N MET A 70 -2.68 -0.79 23.95
CA MET A 70 -2.00 -1.39 22.81
C MET A 70 -0.48 -1.17 22.90
N SER A 71 -0.06 0.02 23.34
CA SER A 71 1.32 0.42 23.56
C SER A 71 2.02 -0.49 24.59
N ASP A 72 1.37 -0.70 25.73
CA ASP A 72 1.83 -1.59 26.81
C ASP A 72 1.96 -3.04 26.35
N SER A 73 0.98 -3.54 25.60
CA SER A 73 0.98 -4.91 25.09
C SER A 73 2.09 -5.16 24.06
N LEU A 74 2.42 -4.13 23.27
CA LEU A 74 3.47 -4.20 22.26
C LEU A 74 4.86 -3.88 22.83
N GLY A 75 4.94 -3.37 24.08
CA GLY A 75 6.20 -2.96 24.71
C GLY A 75 6.87 -1.76 24.02
N THR A 76 6.08 -0.92 23.36
CA THR A 76 6.55 0.28 22.65
C THR A 76 5.92 1.51 23.29
N ASN A 77 6.45 2.71 23.06
CA ASN A 77 5.85 3.96 23.55
C ASN A 77 5.12 4.65 22.37
N ILE A 78 3.83 4.38 22.23
CA ILE A 78 2.96 4.92 21.19
C ILE A 78 2.08 5.98 21.83
N THR A 79 2.29 7.22 21.38
CA THR A 79 1.51 8.38 21.79
C THR A 79 0.53 8.79 20.69
N GLU A 80 -0.36 9.73 21.00
CA GLU A 80 -1.36 10.25 20.04
C GLU A 80 -0.74 10.79 18.74
N ALA A 81 0.44 11.41 18.85
CA ALA A 81 1.16 12.02 17.75
C ALA A 81 2.18 11.08 17.10
N THR A 82 2.37 9.87 17.63
CA THR A 82 3.29 8.88 17.05
C THR A 82 2.85 8.53 15.64
N CYS A 83 3.80 8.54 14.70
CA CYS A 83 3.52 8.14 13.33
C CYS A 83 3.47 6.62 13.23
N LEU A 84 2.30 6.07 12.90
CA LEU A 84 2.10 4.64 12.78
C LEU A 84 2.30 4.15 11.34
N THR A 85 2.02 4.99 10.35
CA THR A 85 2.15 4.59 8.94
C THR A 85 2.75 5.72 8.12
N THR A 86 3.87 5.42 7.47
CA THR A 86 4.56 6.31 6.53
C THR A 86 4.23 5.95 5.09
N GLY A 87 4.57 6.83 4.14
CA GLY A 87 4.41 6.59 2.71
C GLY A 87 4.98 5.26 2.22
N PRO A 88 6.25 4.92 2.52
CA PRO A 88 6.82 3.64 2.11
C PRO A 88 6.12 2.41 2.72
N ASP A 89 5.62 2.49 3.96
CA ASP A 89 4.87 1.38 4.57
C ASP A 89 3.54 1.13 3.84
N LEU A 90 2.85 2.20 3.41
CA LEU A 90 1.64 2.09 2.58
C LEU A 90 1.94 1.44 1.23
N LEU A 91 3.05 1.81 0.58
CA LEU A 91 3.44 1.23 -0.70
C LEU A 91 3.72 -0.28 -0.59
N LEU A 92 4.35 -0.72 0.51
CA LEU A 92 4.58 -2.12 0.81
C LEU A 92 3.27 -2.88 1.04
N GLN A 93 2.34 -2.30 1.80
CA GLN A 93 1.04 -2.92 2.09
C GLN A 93 0.17 -3.08 0.82
N GLN A 94 0.27 -2.16 -0.14
CA GLN A 94 -0.41 -2.24 -1.43
C GLN A 94 0.25 -3.22 -2.42
N GLY A 95 1.37 -3.86 -2.05
CA GLY A 95 2.04 -4.87 -2.88
C GLY A 95 2.72 -4.33 -4.14
N ILE A 96 3.03 -3.02 -4.15
CA ILE A 96 3.68 -2.32 -5.27
C ILE A 96 5.12 -2.81 -5.36
N SER A 97 5.35 -3.79 -6.23
CA SER A 97 6.61 -4.58 -6.23
C SER A 97 7.22 -4.78 -7.62
N GLN A 98 6.59 -4.32 -8.71
CA GLN A 98 7.19 -4.49 -10.03
C GLN A 98 8.38 -3.55 -10.21
N LEU A 99 8.26 -2.25 -9.89
CA LEU A 99 9.37 -1.30 -9.98
C LEU A 99 10.57 -1.68 -9.08
N SER A 100 10.32 -2.17 -7.86
CA SER A 100 11.40 -2.66 -6.98
C SER A 100 12.10 -3.90 -7.55
N LYS A 101 11.37 -4.81 -8.22
CA LYS A 101 11.97 -5.94 -8.94
C LYS A 101 12.86 -5.48 -10.09
N TRP A 102 12.46 -4.45 -10.84
CA TRP A 102 13.29 -3.89 -11.92
C TRP A 102 14.56 -3.21 -11.37
N ASN A 103 14.48 -2.50 -10.25
CA ASN A 103 15.67 -1.97 -9.55
C ASN A 103 16.60 -3.09 -9.10
N CYS A 104 16.06 -4.17 -8.49
CA CYS A 104 16.85 -5.35 -8.15
C CYS A 104 17.46 -6.04 -9.38
N LEU A 105 16.74 -6.10 -10.50
CA LEU A 105 17.23 -6.67 -11.75
C LEU A 105 18.36 -5.80 -12.34
N TRP A 106 18.24 -4.47 -12.26
CA TRP A 106 19.25 -3.52 -12.70
C TRP A 106 20.51 -3.61 -11.83
N ILE A 107 20.36 -3.62 -10.50
CA ILE A 107 21.48 -3.75 -9.54
C ILE A 107 22.22 -5.09 -9.73
N THR A 108 21.48 -6.19 -9.96
CA THR A 108 22.08 -7.51 -10.18
C THR A 108 22.75 -7.66 -11.55
N LYS A 109 22.27 -6.95 -12.58
CA LYS A 109 22.97 -6.89 -13.87
C LYS A 109 24.22 -6.01 -13.81
N ASN A 110 24.19 -4.91 -13.07
CA ASN A 110 25.32 -4.00 -12.93
C ASN A 110 26.43 -4.52 -11.98
N LYS A 111 26.13 -5.50 -11.13
CA LYS A 111 27.12 -6.25 -10.33
C LYS A 111 27.76 -7.45 -11.06
N ARG A 112 27.41 -7.68 -12.34
CA ARG A 112 27.92 -8.81 -13.14
C ARG A 112 28.74 -8.34 -14.35
N THR A 113 29.51 -7.27 -14.17
CA THR A 113 30.62 -6.80 -15.00
C THR A 113 31.72 -6.29 -14.10
#